data_AF-A0A4Q7MQX4-F1
#
_entry.id   AF-A0A4Q7MQX4-F1
#
_cell.length_a   1.000
_cell.length_b   1.000
_cell.length_c   1.000
_cell.angle_alpha   90.00
_cell.angle_beta   90.00
_cell.angle_gamma   90.00
#
_symmetry.space_group_name_H-M   'P 1'
#
loop_
_entity.id
_entity.type
_entity.pdbx_description
1 polymer ?
#
loop_
_entity_poly.entity_id
_entity_poly.type
_entity_poly.pdbx_seq_one_letter_code
_entity_poly.pdbx_strand_id
1 'polypeptide(L)'
;MQKEKWQLPENGSEGFILPQQVGRRKFLTYMGFAASVAGASALLTSCDKDDDDNTGVNLGGGDIGILNYAYALEQLEAAFYTQVIASQYTGISASELALLTDIRDHEVAHREFFRAALAGNAIGSLQVDFSKVDFSSRTSVLNTAKAFEDLGVAAYNGAGKLITTKAYLELAGKIVSVEARHAGYIRDLLSNGSFADNTVVDAQGLDLAKSPAEVLRTASAFLKTKINASNLPTS
;
A
#
# COMPACT_ATOMS: atom_id res chain seq x y z
N MET A 1 9.03 31.16 -47.68
CA MET A 1 8.65 31.21 -46.25
C MET A 1 7.14 31.12 -46.17
N GLN A 2 6.59 29.92 -45.95
CA GLN A 2 5.16 29.72 -45.72
C GLN A 2 4.92 29.58 -44.21
N LYS A 3 3.92 30.28 -43.69
CA LYS A 3 3.46 30.20 -42.30
C LYS A 3 2.39 29.12 -42.23
N GLU A 4 2.64 28.03 -41.52
CA GLU A 4 1.62 27.02 -41.23
C GLU A 4 0.72 27.50 -40.08
N LYS A 5 -0.59 27.57 -40.36
CA LYS A 5 -1.66 27.75 -39.38
C LYS A 5 -1.95 26.40 -38.74
N TRP A 6 -1.74 26.29 -37.43
CA TRP A 6 -2.25 25.16 -36.65
C TRP A 6 -3.76 25.35 -36.41
N GLN A 7 -4.56 24.40 -36.90
CA GLN A 7 -5.98 24.26 -36.58
C GLN A 7 -6.14 23.16 -35.52
N LEU A 8 -6.92 23.44 -34.47
CA LEU A 8 -7.32 22.45 -33.46
C LEU A 8 -8.47 21.60 -34.01
N PRO A 9 -8.50 20.28 -33.79
CA PRO A 9 -9.65 19.46 -34.16
C PRO A 9 -10.80 19.66 -33.15
N GLU A 10 -11.99 19.96 -33.67
CA GLU A 10 -13.25 19.98 -32.92
C GLU A 10 -13.79 18.54 -32.72
N ASN A 11 -14.22 18.30 -31.47
CA ASN A 11 -15.28 17.40 -31.02
C ASN A 11 -15.10 15.88 -31.22
N GLY A 12 -14.62 15.22 -30.17
CA GLY A 12 -14.78 13.78 -29.95
C GLY A 12 -15.56 13.55 -28.65
N SER A 13 -16.72 12.92 -28.76
CA SER A 13 -17.54 12.44 -27.64
C SER A 13 -16.73 11.53 -26.72
N GLU A 14 -16.44 11.98 -25.51
CA GLU A 14 -15.76 11.17 -24.49
C GLU A 14 -16.73 10.13 -23.93
N GLY A 15 -16.64 8.92 -24.48
CA GLY A 15 -17.13 7.73 -23.80
C GLY A 15 -16.28 7.52 -22.54
N PHE A 16 -16.94 7.44 -21.39
CA PHE A 16 -16.34 7.07 -20.12
C PHE A 16 -15.71 5.68 -20.26
N ILE A 17 -14.40 5.61 -20.46
CA ILE A 17 -13.65 4.35 -20.44
C ILE A 17 -13.58 3.92 -18.98
N LEU A 18 -14.39 2.93 -18.61
CA LEU A 18 -14.27 2.27 -17.31
C LEU A 18 -12.84 1.72 -17.16
N PRO A 19 -12.16 1.97 -16.03
CA PRO A 19 -10.84 1.43 -15.79
C PRO A 19 -10.88 -0.09 -15.93
N GLN A 20 -9.96 -0.60 -16.75
CA GLN A 20 -9.88 -2.01 -17.07
C GLN A 20 -9.49 -2.76 -15.79
N GLN A 21 -10.44 -3.47 -15.17
CA GLN A 21 -10.15 -4.38 -14.05
C GLN A 21 -8.86 -5.15 -14.34
N VAL A 22 -7.89 -5.10 -13.42
CA VAL A 22 -6.64 -5.85 -13.55
C VAL A 22 -7.01 -7.32 -13.67
N GLY A 23 -6.99 -7.83 -14.90
CA GLY A 23 -7.42 -9.19 -15.17
C GLY A 23 -6.53 -10.14 -14.39
N ARG A 24 -7.12 -10.98 -13.52
CA ARG A 24 -6.42 -12.02 -12.73
C ARG A 24 -5.37 -12.79 -13.54
N ARG A 25 -5.60 -12.99 -14.84
CA ARG A 25 -4.65 -13.64 -15.76
C ARG A 25 -3.38 -12.83 -16.02
N LYS A 26 -3.47 -11.51 -16.22
CA LYS A 26 -2.29 -10.64 -16.41
C LYS A 26 -1.47 -10.50 -15.12
N PHE A 27 -2.15 -10.45 -13.99
CA PHE A 27 -1.53 -10.48 -12.66
C PHE A 27 -0.72 -11.77 -12.46
N LEU A 28 -1.32 -12.95 -12.71
CA LEU A 28 -0.64 -14.24 -12.60
C LEU A 28 0.57 -14.37 -13.55
N THR A 29 0.53 -13.79 -14.75
CA THR A 29 1.66 -13.79 -15.69
C THR A 29 2.84 -12.95 -15.18
N TYR A 30 2.59 -11.78 -14.57
CA TYR A 30 3.64 -10.99 -13.92
C TYR A 30 4.24 -11.73 -12.72
N MET A 31 3.40 -12.44 -11.95
CA MET A 31 3.83 -13.21 -10.78
C MET A 31 4.65 -14.45 -11.11
N GLY A 32 4.40 -15.08 -12.26
CA GLY A 32 5.19 -16.24 -12.73
C GLY A 32 6.68 -15.93 -12.90
N PHE A 33 7.03 -14.66 -13.12
CA PHE A 33 8.41 -14.20 -13.24
C PHE A 33 9.07 -13.90 -11.88
N ALA A 34 8.29 -13.44 -10.89
CA ALA A 34 8.77 -13.21 -9.52
C ALA A 34 8.95 -14.53 -8.75
N ALA A 35 8.03 -15.49 -8.92
CA ALA A 35 8.10 -16.80 -8.26
C ALA A 35 9.27 -17.67 -8.73
N SER A 36 9.77 -17.49 -9.96
CA SER A 36 10.94 -18.24 -10.47
C SER A 36 12.28 -17.83 -9.83
N VAL A 37 12.32 -16.73 -9.06
CA VAL A 37 13.53 -16.25 -8.37
C VAL A 37 13.56 -16.68 -6.90
N ALA A 38 12.44 -17.21 -6.37
CA ALA A 38 12.41 -17.88 -5.07
C ALA A 38 13.06 -19.28 -5.22
N GLY A 39 14.37 -19.29 -5.37
CA GLY A 39 15.18 -20.51 -5.36
C GLY A 39 14.89 -21.31 -4.09
N ALA A 40 14.75 -22.62 -4.26
CA ALA A 40 14.58 -23.57 -3.18
C ALA A 40 15.71 -23.44 -2.15
N SER A 41 15.41 -22.82 -1.01
CA SER A 41 16.20 -22.91 0.22
C SER A 41 15.25 -22.73 1.39
N ALA A 42 14.55 -23.81 1.71
CA ALA A 42 14.00 -24.00 3.03
C ALA A 42 15.17 -24.30 3.98
N LEU A 43 15.49 -23.37 4.86
CA LEU A 43 16.09 -23.70 6.15
C LEU A 43 15.32 -22.95 7.23
N LEU A 44 14.51 -23.72 7.94
CA LEU A 44 13.93 -23.36 9.22
C LEU A 44 15.09 -23.11 10.19
N THR A 45 15.37 -21.85 10.53
CA THR A 45 16.07 -21.53 11.78
C THR A 45 15.04 -20.92 12.72
N SER A 46 14.44 -21.78 13.54
CA SER A 46 13.65 -21.39 14.70
C SER A 46 14.36 -21.99 15.89
N CYS A 47 15.22 -21.19 16.52
CA CYS A 47 15.57 -21.22 17.93
C CYS A 47 16.59 -20.11 18.18
N ASP A 48 16.19 -19.07 18.89
CA ASP A 48 16.89 -18.70 20.13
C ASP A 48 15.86 -18.17 21.12
N LYS A 49 16.01 -18.62 22.37
CA LYS A 49 15.23 -18.18 23.52
C LYS A 49 16.01 -17.03 24.16
N ASP A 50 15.49 -15.82 24.04
CA ASP A 50 15.76 -14.74 24.97
C ASP A 50 14.42 -14.16 25.41
N ASP A 51 14.24 -14.06 26.72
CA ASP A 51 13.04 -13.57 27.39
C ASP A 51 12.89 -12.06 27.15
N ASP A 52 12.17 -11.68 26.10
CA ASP A 52 11.62 -10.34 25.92
C ASP A 52 10.27 -10.46 25.19
N ASP A 53 9.18 -10.25 25.91
CA ASP A 53 7.77 -10.13 25.50
C ASP A 53 7.42 -10.51 24.04
N ASN A 54 7.68 -11.76 23.65
CA ASN A 54 7.59 -12.28 22.27
C ASN A 54 6.13 -12.60 21.90
N THR A 55 5.22 -11.65 22.16
CA THR A 55 3.79 -11.80 21.93
C THR A 55 3.39 -11.15 20.60
N GLY A 56 2.75 -11.91 19.71
CA GLY A 56 2.24 -11.41 18.43
C GLY A 56 2.72 -12.17 17.20
N VAL A 57 2.23 -11.77 16.04
CA VAL A 57 2.62 -12.34 14.74
C VAL A 57 4.03 -11.87 14.39
N ASN A 58 4.99 -12.79 14.37
CA ASN A 58 6.37 -12.51 14.01
C ASN A 58 6.51 -12.29 12.51
N LEU A 59 7.04 -11.14 12.10
CA LEU A 59 7.24 -10.81 10.68
C LEU A 59 8.43 -11.56 10.05
N GLY A 60 9.34 -12.08 10.86
CA GLY A 60 10.63 -12.62 10.42
C GLY A 60 11.71 -11.53 10.33
N GLY A 61 12.83 -11.86 9.67
CA GLY A 61 13.97 -10.96 9.50
C GLY A 61 14.49 -10.91 8.07
N GLY A 62 15.48 -10.04 7.83
CA GLY A 62 15.99 -9.74 6.49
C GLY A 62 14.89 -9.31 5.53
N ASP A 63 15.07 -9.58 4.24
CA ASP A 63 14.11 -9.21 3.19
C ASP A 63 12.73 -9.85 3.40
N ILE A 64 12.65 -11.09 3.88
CA ILE A 64 11.36 -11.75 4.17
C ILE A 64 10.61 -10.98 5.27
N GLY A 65 11.33 -10.54 6.31
CA GLY A 65 10.79 -9.66 7.34
C GLY A 65 10.20 -8.37 6.77
N ILE A 66 10.95 -7.71 5.88
CA ILE A 66 10.51 -6.46 5.23
C ILE A 66 9.32 -6.68 4.29
N LEU A 67 9.28 -7.81 3.56
CA LEU A 67 8.13 -8.17 2.73
C LEU A 67 6.89 -8.51 3.58
N ASN A 68 7.04 -9.20 4.71
CA ASN A 68 5.92 -9.45 5.64
C ASN A 68 5.46 -8.17 6.34
N TYR A 69 6.37 -7.23 6.60
CA TYR A 69 6.05 -5.89 7.08
C TYR A 69 5.18 -5.13 6.07
N ALA A 70 5.58 -5.08 4.80
CA ALA A 70 4.76 -4.48 3.75
C ALA A 70 3.42 -5.23 3.64
N TYR A 71 3.44 -6.57 3.58
CA TYR A 71 2.23 -7.39 3.53
C TYR A 71 1.25 -7.13 4.66
N ALA A 72 1.72 -6.83 5.88
CA ALA A 72 0.86 -6.46 7.00
C ALA A 72 0.10 -5.15 6.75
N LEU A 73 0.77 -4.16 6.15
CA LEU A 73 0.17 -2.86 5.80
C LEU A 73 -0.85 -3.02 4.66
N GLU A 74 -0.48 -3.75 3.61
CA GLU A 74 -1.38 -4.04 2.49
C GLU A 74 -2.64 -4.81 2.93
N GLN A 75 -2.52 -5.68 3.93
CA GLN A 75 -3.69 -6.33 4.53
C GLN A 75 -4.62 -5.33 5.23
N LEU A 76 -4.05 -4.35 5.94
CA LEU A 76 -4.81 -3.31 6.63
C LEU A 76 -5.54 -2.41 5.63
N GLU A 77 -4.85 -1.94 4.59
CA GLU A 77 -5.41 -1.05 3.56
C GLU A 77 -6.46 -1.77 2.70
N ALA A 78 -6.18 -2.99 2.26
CA ALA A 78 -7.15 -3.79 1.52
C ALA A 78 -8.43 -4.04 2.34
N ALA A 79 -8.30 -4.29 3.65
CA ALA A 79 -9.44 -4.46 4.54
C ALA A 79 -10.23 -3.15 4.70
N PHE A 80 -9.54 -2.03 4.86
CA PHE A 80 -10.15 -0.71 5.00
C PHE A 80 -10.96 -0.33 3.77
N TYR A 81 -10.35 -0.35 2.58
CA TYR A 81 -11.06 0.02 1.36
C TYR A 81 -12.18 -0.96 1.00
N THR A 82 -12.03 -2.24 1.33
CA THR A 82 -13.15 -3.19 1.23
C THR A 82 -14.33 -2.74 2.10
N GLN A 83 -14.08 -2.28 3.33
CA GLN A 83 -15.13 -1.76 4.21
C GLN A 83 -15.73 -0.44 3.70
N VAL A 84 -14.92 0.45 3.11
CA VAL A 84 -15.38 1.70 2.47
C VAL A 84 -16.39 1.40 1.36
N ILE A 85 -16.08 0.46 0.47
CA ILE A 85 -16.98 0.13 -0.65
C ILE A 85 -18.23 -0.64 -0.18
N ALA A 86 -18.13 -1.42 0.90
CA ALA A 86 -19.26 -2.13 1.47
C ALA A 86 -20.24 -1.19 2.21
N SER A 87 -19.72 -0.12 2.83
CA SER A 87 -20.52 0.76 3.70
C SER A 87 -21.01 2.03 3.00
N GLN A 88 -20.19 2.59 2.10
CA GLN A 88 -20.41 3.83 1.34
C GLN A 88 -20.95 4.99 2.18
N TYR A 89 -20.11 5.99 2.43
CA TYR A 89 -20.54 7.18 3.17
C TYR A 89 -21.65 7.95 2.44
N THR A 90 -22.44 8.71 3.21
CA THR A 90 -23.54 9.50 2.66
C THR A 90 -23.00 10.56 1.69
N GLY A 91 -23.59 10.63 0.50
CA GLY A 91 -23.24 11.64 -0.50
C GLY A 91 -21.97 11.35 -1.31
N ILE A 92 -21.47 10.10 -1.28
CA ILE A 92 -20.40 9.68 -2.19
C ILE A 92 -20.79 9.94 -3.65
N SER A 93 -19.92 10.64 -4.37
CA SER A 93 -20.15 10.90 -5.80
C SER A 93 -19.81 9.66 -6.63
N ALA A 94 -20.34 9.56 -7.85
CA ALA A 94 -20.03 8.45 -8.75
C ALA A 94 -18.53 8.37 -9.07
N SER A 95 -17.86 9.52 -9.22
CA SER A 95 -16.41 9.59 -9.46
C SER A 95 -15.59 9.17 -8.24
N GLU A 96 -15.98 9.59 -7.03
CA GLU A 96 -15.33 9.14 -5.79
C GLU A 96 -15.50 7.63 -5.60
N LEU A 97 -16.72 7.11 -5.83
CA LEU A 97 -16.97 5.68 -5.71
C LEU A 97 -16.13 4.86 -6.69
N ALA A 98 -16.00 5.32 -7.94
CA ALA A 98 -15.18 4.66 -8.95
C ALA A 98 -13.70 4.66 -8.56
N LEU A 99 -13.16 5.81 -8.14
CA LEU A 99 -11.73 5.92 -7.80
C LEU A 99 -11.39 5.21 -6.48
N LEU A 100 -12.26 5.27 -5.46
CA LEU A 100 -12.09 4.48 -4.23
C LEU A 100 -12.22 2.96 -4.50
N THR A 101 -13.01 2.59 -5.51
CA THR A 101 -13.09 1.20 -6.00
C THR A 101 -11.80 0.77 -6.67
N ASP A 102 -11.18 1.63 -7.48
CA ASP A 102 -9.88 1.34 -8.09
C ASP A 102 -8.78 1.19 -7.05
N ILE A 103 -8.72 2.09 -6.06
CA ILE A 103 -7.77 1.97 -4.94
C ILE A 103 -7.99 0.65 -4.20
N ARG A 104 -9.24 0.32 -3.85
CA ARG A 104 -9.59 -0.98 -3.24
C ARG A 104 -9.06 -2.17 -4.05
N ASP A 105 -9.20 -2.12 -5.38
CA ASP A 105 -8.73 -3.19 -6.27
C ASP A 105 -7.18 -3.27 -6.30
N HIS A 106 -6.49 -2.13 -6.25
CA HIS A 106 -5.03 -2.07 -6.14
C HIS A 106 -4.53 -2.61 -4.80
N GLU A 107 -5.10 -2.20 -3.67
CA GLU A 107 -4.70 -2.70 -2.35
C GLU A 107 -4.90 -4.21 -2.22
N VAL A 108 -6.00 -4.73 -2.78
CA VAL A 108 -6.20 -6.18 -2.85
C VAL A 108 -5.12 -6.82 -3.73
N ALA A 109 -4.78 -6.23 -4.87
CA ALA A 109 -3.74 -6.75 -5.75
C ALA A 109 -2.35 -6.73 -5.08
N HIS A 110 -1.99 -5.67 -4.37
CA HIS A 110 -0.74 -5.56 -3.60
C HIS A 110 -0.69 -6.64 -2.50
N ARG A 111 -1.75 -6.78 -1.70
CA ARG A 111 -1.88 -7.86 -0.72
C ARG A 111 -1.68 -9.24 -1.34
N GLU A 112 -2.36 -9.54 -2.45
CA GLU A 112 -2.22 -10.84 -3.11
C GLU A 112 -0.84 -11.06 -3.72
N PHE A 113 -0.21 -9.96 -4.15
CA PHE A 113 1.13 -9.98 -4.70
C PHE A 113 2.10 -10.44 -3.62
N PHE A 114 2.10 -9.79 -2.44
CA PHE A 114 2.99 -10.16 -1.34
C PHE A 114 2.71 -11.56 -0.83
N ARG A 115 1.44 -11.95 -0.66
CA ARG A 115 1.10 -13.31 -0.23
C ARG A 115 1.74 -14.37 -1.12
N ALA A 116 1.72 -14.15 -2.43
CA ALA A 116 2.33 -15.09 -3.36
C ALA A 116 3.86 -15.00 -3.40
N ALA A 117 4.43 -13.79 -3.33
CA ALA A 117 5.88 -13.60 -3.28
C ALA A 117 6.50 -14.23 -2.03
N LEU A 118 5.80 -14.16 -0.89
CA LEU A 118 6.21 -14.74 0.38
C LEU A 118 5.96 -16.25 0.44
N ALA A 119 4.98 -16.76 -0.31
CA ALA A 119 4.57 -18.17 -0.33
C ALA A 119 4.37 -18.73 1.10
N GLY A 120 5.10 -19.80 1.48
CA GLY A 120 5.01 -20.40 2.81
C GLY A 120 5.55 -19.52 3.94
N ASN A 121 6.23 -18.42 3.63
CA ASN A 121 6.76 -17.48 4.62
C ASN A 121 5.78 -16.33 4.94
N ALA A 122 4.63 -16.29 4.26
CA ALA A 122 3.64 -15.23 4.49
C ALA A 122 3.06 -15.35 5.90
N ILE A 123 3.00 -14.23 6.62
CA ILE A 123 2.24 -14.16 7.86
C ILE A 123 0.76 -14.47 7.63
N GLY A 124 0.07 -14.95 8.67
CA GLY A 124 -1.37 -15.19 8.62
C GLY A 124 -2.19 -13.90 8.48
N SER A 125 -3.50 -14.07 8.27
CA SER A 125 -4.41 -12.93 8.18
C SER A 125 -4.46 -12.11 9.47
N LEU A 126 -4.35 -10.79 9.34
CA LEU A 126 -4.46 -9.87 10.46
C LEU A 126 -5.92 -9.53 10.78
N GLN A 127 -6.23 -9.37 12.06
CA GLN A 127 -7.51 -8.86 12.52
C GLN A 127 -7.40 -7.34 12.69
N VAL A 128 -8.23 -6.61 11.94
CA VAL A 128 -8.29 -5.14 11.97
C VAL A 128 -9.25 -4.62 13.05
N ASP A 129 -9.04 -3.38 13.45
CA ASP A 129 -9.93 -2.62 14.32
C ASP A 129 -10.23 -1.25 13.69
N PHE A 130 -11.38 -1.13 13.03
CA PHE A 130 -11.88 0.13 12.50
C PHE A 130 -12.99 0.74 13.36
N SER A 131 -13.09 0.36 14.64
CA SER A 131 -14.14 0.86 15.54
C SER A 131 -14.14 2.38 15.71
N LYS A 132 -13.02 3.04 15.43
CA LYS A 132 -12.86 4.50 15.49
C LYS A 132 -13.18 5.20 14.16
N VAL A 133 -13.44 4.46 13.09
CA VAL A 133 -13.75 5.01 11.77
C VAL A 133 -15.27 5.06 11.60
N ASP A 134 -15.80 6.26 11.39
CA ASP A 134 -17.19 6.43 10.99
C ASP A 134 -17.31 6.30 9.46
N PHE A 135 -17.62 5.08 8.99
CA PHE A 135 -17.79 4.80 7.57
C PHE A 135 -18.99 5.49 6.91
N SER A 136 -19.89 6.10 7.69
CA SER A 136 -21.01 6.89 7.15
C SER A 136 -20.62 8.33 6.80
N SER A 137 -19.45 8.79 7.28
CA SER A 137 -18.94 10.15 7.14
C SER A 137 -17.81 10.24 6.11
N ARG A 138 -18.03 11.02 5.03
CA ARG A 138 -17.01 11.29 4.00
C ARG A 138 -15.70 11.79 4.62
N THR A 139 -15.78 12.73 5.55
CA THR A 139 -14.62 13.31 6.22
C THR A 139 -13.88 12.29 7.07
N SER A 140 -14.58 11.42 7.81
CA SER A 140 -13.93 10.37 8.61
C SER A 140 -13.23 9.35 7.70
N VAL A 141 -13.88 8.93 6.61
CA VAL A 141 -13.32 7.97 5.66
C VAL A 141 -12.10 8.55 4.96
N LEU A 142 -12.21 9.74 4.36
CA LEU A 142 -11.12 10.32 3.57
C LEU A 142 -9.92 10.73 4.44
N ASN A 143 -10.13 11.21 5.68
CA ASN A 143 -9.01 11.45 6.59
C ASN A 143 -8.31 10.16 7.01
N THR A 144 -9.05 9.06 7.18
CA THR A 144 -8.46 7.75 7.49
C THR A 144 -7.69 7.21 6.29
N ALA A 145 -8.29 7.30 5.09
CA ALA A 145 -7.63 6.96 3.82
C ALA A 145 -6.31 7.73 3.68
N LYS A 146 -6.34 9.07 3.84
CA LYS A 146 -5.15 9.92 3.79
C LYS A 146 -4.07 9.44 4.77
N ALA A 147 -4.46 9.07 5.99
CA ALA A 147 -3.52 8.60 6.99
C ALA A 147 -2.88 7.25 6.63
N PHE A 148 -3.62 6.35 5.98
CA PHE A 148 -3.10 5.08 5.49
C PHE A 148 -2.18 5.27 4.30
N GLU A 149 -2.62 5.98 3.27
CA GLU A 149 -1.81 6.21 2.06
C GLU A 149 -0.49 6.94 2.37
N ASP A 150 -0.54 8.01 3.18
CA ASP A 150 0.66 8.73 3.62
C ASP A 150 1.61 7.81 4.43
N LEU A 151 1.03 6.92 5.25
CA LEU A 151 1.80 5.98 6.06
C LEU A 151 2.43 4.89 5.18
N GLY A 152 1.70 4.38 4.18
CA GLY A 152 2.16 3.41 3.19
C GLY A 152 3.33 3.95 2.38
N VAL A 153 3.23 5.17 1.85
CA VAL A 153 4.34 5.83 1.14
C VAL A 153 5.56 5.97 2.04
N ALA A 154 5.38 6.49 3.25
CA ALA A 154 6.48 6.65 4.20
C ALA A 154 7.09 5.32 4.66
N ALA A 155 6.29 4.25 4.71
CA ALA A 155 6.71 2.90 5.03
C ALA A 155 7.64 2.33 3.96
N TYR A 156 7.24 2.42 2.69
CA TYR A 156 8.07 1.96 1.57
C TYR A 156 9.37 2.74 1.47
N ASN A 157 9.31 4.07 1.59
CA ASN A 157 10.50 4.93 1.52
C ASN A 157 11.49 4.63 2.65
N GLY A 158 10.98 4.41 3.87
CA GLY A 158 11.83 4.12 5.03
C GLY A 158 12.38 2.71 5.09
N ALA A 159 11.62 1.72 4.60
CA ALA A 159 12.03 0.32 4.57
C ALA A 159 12.85 -0.05 3.33
N GLY A 160 12.76 0.71 2.23
CA GLY A 160 13.43 0.40 0.97
C GLY A 160 14.94 0.20 1.10
N LYS A 161 15.62 0.99 1.95
CA LYS A 161 17.06 0.85 2.22
C LYS A 161 17.44 -0.47 2.92
N LEU A 162 16.47 -1.14 3.55
CA LEU A 162 16.66 -2.38 4.29
C LEU A 162 16.51 -3.62 3.41
N ILE A 163 16.10 -3.45 2.15
CA ILE A 163 15.95 -4.53 1.18
C ILE A 163 17.30 -4.77 0.49
N THR A 164 17.81 -5.99 0.62
CA THR A 164 19.09 -6.39 0.03
C THR A 164 18.92 -7.00 -1.36
N THR A 165 17.82 -7.71 -1.62
CA THR A 165 17.51 -8.32 -2.91
C THR A 165 16.98 -7.26 -3.87
N LYS A 166 17.76 -6.98 -4.93
CA LYS A 166 17.43 -5.96 -5.94
C LYS A 166 16.04 -6.14 -6.57
N ALA A 167 15.61 -7.38 -6.79
CA ALA A 167 14.29 -7.67 -7.34
C ALA A 167 13.15 -7.20 -6.41
N TYR A 168 13.32 -7.35 -5.10
CA TYR A 168 12.36 -6.86 -4.11
C TYR A 168 12.40 -5.34 -4.00
N LEU A 169 13.58 -4.72 -4.12
CA LEU A 169 13.68 -3.25 -4.15
C LEU A 169 13.02 -2.65 -5.39
N GLU A 170 13.24 -3.24 -6.57
CA GLU A 170 12.59 -2.80 -7.81
C GLU A 170 11.06 -2.92 -7.70
N LEU A 171 10.59 -4.02 -7.13
CA LEU A 171 9.17 -4.23 -6.87
C LEU A 171 8.60 -3.19 -5.90
N ALA A 172 9.26 -2.98 -4.75
CA ALA A 172 8.84 -1.98 -3.76
C ALA A 172 8.75 -0.58 -4.40
N GLY A 173 9.71 -0.23 -5.27
CA GLY A 173 9.68 1.01 -6.06
C GLY A 173 8.47 1.12 -7.00
N LYS A 174 7.97 0.01 -7.54
CA LYS A 174 6.75 0.02 -8.37
C LYS A 174 5.50 0.23 -7.52
N ILE A 175 5.41 -0.43 -6.37
CA ILE A 175 4.24 -0.33 -5.47
C ILE A 175 4.15 1.07 -4.87
N VAL A 176 5.24 1.59 -4.29
CA VAL A 176 5.23 2.95 -3.71
C VAL A 176 4.87 4.03 -4.72
N SER A 177 5.17 3.83 -6.02
CA SER A 177 4.74 4.75 -7.07
C SER A 177 3.22 4.78 -7.26
N VAL A 178 2.54 3.66 -7.01
CA VAL A 178 1.08 3.55 -7.02
C VAL A 178 0.52 4.19 -5.75
N GLU A 179 1.07 3.85 -4.58
CA GLU A 179 0.66 4.44 -3.29
C GLU A 179 0.76 5.95 -3.29
N ALA A 180 1.84 6.52 -3.84
CA ALA A 180 2.00 7.97 -3.92
C ALA A 180 0.89 8.64 -4.76
N ARG A 181 0.35 7.94 -5.78
CA ARG A 181 -0.79 8.45 -6.56
C ARG A 181 -2.11 8.33 -5.79
N HIS A 182 -2.30 7.26 -5.02
CA HIS A 182 -3.44 7.14 -4.11
C HIS A 182 -3.43 8.26 -3.07
N ALA A 183 -2.30 8.45 -2.38
CA ALA A 183 -2.08 9.51 -1.40
C ALA A 183 -2.39 10.90 -1.99
N GLY A 184 -1.81 11.21 -3.15
CA GLY A 184 -2.03 12.48 -3.83
C GLY A 184 -3.50 12.72 -4.19
N TYR A 185 -4.19 11.70 -4.69
CA TYR A 185 -5.60 11.80 -5.03
C TYR A 185 -6.49 12.00 -3.79
N ILE A 186 -6.30 11.20 -2.74
CA ILE A 186 -7.10 11.32 -1.51
C ILE A 186 -6.91 12.69 -0.86
N ARG A 187 -5.68 13.23 -0.88
CA ARG A 187 -5.39 14.59 -0.44
C ARG A 187 -6.16 15.62 -1.24
N ASP A 188 -6.13 15.53 -2.57
CA ASP A 188 -6.84 16.45 -3.45
C ASP A 188 -8.36 16.44 -3.23
N LEU A 189 -8.94 15.27 -2.94
CA LEU A 189 -10.36 15.13 -2.56
C LEU A 189 -10.72 15.82 -1.24
N LEU A 190 -9.79 15.90 -0.30
CA LEU A 190 -9.96 16.60 0.98
C LEU A 190 -9.75 18.10 0.83
N SER A 191 -8.73 18.48 0.07
CA SER A 191 -8.37 19.87 -0.20
C SER A 191 -7.70 19.97 -1.56
N ASN A 192 -8.40 20.60 -2.51
CA ASN A 192 -7.90 20.84 -3.86
C ASN A 192 -6.51 21.48 -3.85
N GLY A 193 -5.56 20.89 -4.58
CA GLY A 193 -4.16 21.31 -4.67
C GLY A 193 -3.25 20.80 -3.55
N SER A 194 -3.74 19.98 -2.61
CA SER A 194 -2.92 19.43 -1.50
C SER A 194 -2.23 18.09 -1.80
N PHE A 195 -2.28 17.64 -3.06
CA PHE A 195 -1.76 16.34 -3.52
C PHE A 195 -0.28 16.07 -3.17
N ALA A 196 0.52 17.12 -2.93
CA ALA A 196 1.92 17.03 -2.50
C ALA A 196 2.33 18.26 -1.66
N ASP A 197 1.57 18.56 -0.60
CA ASP A 197 1.88 19.68 0.29
C ASP A 197 3.07 19.41 1.23
N ASN A 198 3.47 20.44 1.99
CA ASN A 198 4.62 20.38 2.90
C ASN A 198 4.41 19.51 4.16
N THR A 199 3.26 18.83 4.29
CA THR A 199 3.04 17.86 5.38
C THR A 199 3.61 16.48 5.05
N VAL A 200 3.88 16.21 3.77
CA VAL A 200 4.48 14.94 3.26
C VAL A 200 5.69 15.15 2.39
N VAL A 201 5.94 16.37 1.92
CA VAL A 201 7.16 16.70 1.16
C VAL A 201 8.10 17.53 2.02
N ASP A 202 9.35 17.08 2.14
CA ASP A 202 10.38 17.79 2.89
C ASP A 202 10.97 18.99 2.12
N ALA A 203 11.90 19.71 2.75
CA ALA A 203 12.53 20.89 2.15
C ALA A 203 13.40 20.58 0.92
N GLN A 204 13.71 19.31 0.65
CA GLN A 204 14.45 18.84 -0.52
C GLN A 204 13.52 18.39 -1.64
N GLY A 205 12.20 18.42 -1.44
CA GLY A 205 11.23 17.93 -2.41
C GLY A 205 11.08 16.40 -2.38
N LEU A 206 11.50 15.75 -1.29
CA LEU A 206 11.40 14.31 -1.12
C LEU A 206 10.21 13.97 -0.23
N ASP A 207 9.55 12.86 -0.54
CA ASP A 207 8.48 12.33 0.30
C ASP A 207 9.06 11.82 1.63
N LEU A 208 8.25 11.84 2.69
CA LEU A 208 8.69 11.41 4.01
C LEU A 208 9.06 9.92 4.01
N ALA A 209 9.95 9.56 4.94
CA ALA A 209 10.34 8.20 5.23
C ALA A 209 10.23 7.94 6.73
N LYS A 210 9.66 6.80 7.12
CA LYS A 210 9.52 6.38 8.53
C LYS A 210 10.16 5.02 8.75
N SER A 211 10.79 4.83 9.90
CA SER A 211 11.29 3.50 10.27
C SER A 211 10.12 2.51 10.41
N PRO A 212 10.35 1.20 10.17
CA PRO A 212 9.31 0.19 10.38
C PRO A 212 8.68 0.24 11.78
N ALA A 213 9.47 0.55 12.82
CA ALA A 213 8.97 0.69 14.18
C ALA A 213 7.97 1.86 14.35
N GLU A 214 8.25 3.02 13.74
CA GLU A 214 7.34 4.17 13.77
C GLU A 214 6.04 3.88 13.01
N VAL A 215 6.15 3.19 11.88
CA VAL A 215 5.00 2.81 11.08
C VAL A 215 4.12 1.81 11.82
N LEU A 216 4.69 0.72 12.34
CA LEU A 216 3.92 -0.30 13.06
C LEU A 216 3.28 0.26 14.33
N ARG A 217 3.93 1.19 15.03
CA ARG A 217 3.32 1.92 16.14
C ARG A 217 2.07 2.67 15.71
N THR A 218 2.10 3.31 14.54
CA THR A 218 0.95 4.04 13.99
C THR A 218 -0.15 3.08 13.53
N ALA A 219 0.21 2.05 12.76
CA ALA A 219 -0.71 1.03 12.25
C ALA A 219 -1.38 0.22 13.37
N SER A 220 -0.71 0.03 14.52
CA SER A 220 -1.25 -0.72 15.66
C SER A 220 -2.56 -0.14 16.22
N ALA A 221 -2.85 1.15 15.98
CA ALA A 221 -4.11 1.77 16.37
C ALA A 221 -5.33 1.20 15.61
N PHE A 222 -5.09 0.47 14.51
CA PHE A 222 -6.11 -0.10 13.62
C PHE A 222 -6.02 -1.64 13.53
N LEU A 223 -5.27 -2.27 14.44
CA LEU A 223 -5.06 -3.71 14.47
C LEU A 223 -5.43 -4.27 15.83
N LYS A 224 -6.21 -5.37 15.84
CA LYS A 224 -6.36 -6.24 17.00
C LYS A 224 -5.20 -7.22 17.10
N THR A 225 -4.71 -7.68 15.95
CA THR A 225 -3.53 -8.55 15.91
C THR A 225 -2.30 -7.76 16.33
N LYS A 226 -1.63 -8.21 17.40
CA LYS A 226 -0.30 -7.73 17.77
C LYS A 226 0.73 -8.21 16.76
N ILE A 227 1.59 -7.30 16.31
CA ILE A 227 2.69 -7.61 15.40
C ILE A 227 4.00 -7.58 16.19
N ASN A 228 4.83 -8.61 16.00
CA ASN A 228 6.20 -8.62 16.48
C ASN A 228 7.18 -8.36 15.32
N ALA A 229 7.90 -7.25 15.42
CA ALA A 229 8.89 -6.79 14.45
C ALA A 229 10.32 -6.73 15.02
N SER A 230 10.59 -7.38 16.16
CA SER A 230 11.90 -7.37 16.84
C SER A 230 13.04 -7.88 15.95
N ASN A 231 12.72 -8.73 14.98
CA ASN A 231 13.69 -9.33 14.05
C ASN A 231 13.87 -8.55 12.74
N LEU A 232 13.17 -7.42 12.54
CA LEU A 232 13.35 -6.63 11.33
C LEU A 232 14.74 -5.99 11.28
N PRO A 233 15.37 -5.92 10.09
CA PRO A 233 16.64 -5.22 9.94
C PRO A 233 16.48 -3.73 10.26
N THR A 234 17.53 -3.12 10.79
CA THR A 234 17.56 -1.70 11.16
C THR A 234 18.54 -0.87 10.32
N SER A 235 19.43 -1.53 9.58
CA SER A 235 20.50 -0.93 8.77
C SER A 235 20.93 -1.87 7.66
#